data_AF-A0A930VHN1-F1
#
_entry.id   AF-A0A930VHN1-F1
#
_cell.length_a   1.000
_cell.length_b   1.000
_cell.length_c   1.000
_cell.angle_alpha   90.00
_cell.angle_beta   90.00
_cell.angle_gamma   90.00
#
_symmetry.space_group_name_H-M   'P 1'
#
loop_
_entity.id
_entity.type
_entity.pdbx_description
1 polymer ?
#
loop_
_entity_poly.entity_id
_entity_poly.type
_entity_poly.pdbx_seq_one_letter_code
_entity_poly.pdbx_strand_id
1 'polypeptide(L)'
;MRRLRAECAWKREQTHESLRRYLVEESWETLEAIDSGDSDHLREELGDLLLQIGFHAVIAEEAGEYTFDDVVQGIVDKLRRRNPHVFGPDGELAGVTDAASVNELWESVKAQEKPRDSVLDGLPPGLPALLLADKVLDRAERAGTPVTIPAGDDLGDRLLALVAEARAAGVDPEHALRDAVRRVLPA
;
A
#
# COMPACT_ATOMS: atom_id res chain seq x y z
N MET A 1 18.13 -5.20 15.73
CA MET A 1 17.03 -4.68 16.57
C MET A 1 17.01 -5.27 17.98
N ARG A 2 16.93 -6.60 18.19
CA ARG A 2 16.90 -7.23 19.54
C ARG A 2 17.88 -6.62 20.55
N ARG A 3 19.16 -6.51 20.17
CA ARG A 3 20.19 -5.89 21.01
C ARG A 3 19.88 -4.43 21.38
N LEU A 4 19.36 -3.65 20.44
CA LEU A 4 18.99 -2.24 20.69
C LEU A 4 17.85 -2.14 21.69
N ARG A 5 16.81 -2.98 21.59
CA ARG A 5 15.75 -3.05 22.60
C ARG A 5 16.26 -3.55 23.95
N ALA A 6 17.22 -4.47 23.97
CA ALA A 6 17.84 -4.98 25.18
C ALA A 6 18.78 -3.99 25.88
N GLU A 7 19.44 -3.08 25.15
CA GLU A 7 20.51 -2.22 25.69
C GLU A 7 20.17 -0.72 25.70
N CYS A 8 19.15 -0.25 24.96
CA CYS A 8 18.78 1.17 24.91
C CYS A 8 17.39 1.42 25.49
N ALA A 9 17.31 2.25 26.54
CA ALA A 9 16.07 2.57 27.26
C ALA A 9 14.97 3.09 26.33
N TRP A 10 15.27 4.08 25.48
CA TRP A 10 14.30 4.63 24.54
C TRP A 10 13.76 3.55 23.59
N LYS A 11 14.62 2.68 23.05
CA LYS A 11 14.21 1.64 22.10
C LYS A 11 13.36 0.56 22.78
N ARG A 12 13.65 0.27 24.05
CA ARG A 12 12.88 -0.66 24.89
C ARG A 12 11.47 -0.15 25.18
N GLU A 13 11.31 1.15 25.40
CA GLU A 13 10.02 1.77 25.73
C GLU A 13 9.06 1.88 24.55
N GLN A 14 9.53 1.69 23.31
CA GLN A 14 8.66 1.78 22.14
C GLN A 14 7.63 0.63 22.10
N THR A 15 6.40 0.97 21.74
CA THR A 15 5.29 0.07 21.41
C THR A 15 4.87 0.25 19.95
N HIS A 16 4.00 -0.63 19.44
CA HIS A 16 3.41 -0.47 18.11
C HIS A 16 2.76 0.91 17.92
N GLU A 17 2.05 1.40 18.94
CA GLU A 17 1.37 2.69 18.95
C GLU A 17 2.34 3.86 18.85
N SER A 18 3.40 3.85 19.68
CA SER A 18 4.37 4.94 19.71
C SER A 18 5.15 5.09 18.40
N LEU A 19 5.27 3.99 17.64
CA LEU A 19 6.02 3.96 16.39
C LEU A 19 5.20 4.37 15.16
N ARG A 20 3.87 4.49 15.27
CA ARG A 20 2.99 4.79 14.13
C ARG A 20 3.40 6.07 13.39
N ARG A 21 3.82 7.10 14.13
CA ARG A 21 4.22 8.38 13.52
C ARG A 21 5.46 8.22 12.64
N TYR A 22 6.46 7.48 13.11
CA TYR A 22 7.70 7.28 12.38
C TYR A 22 7.44 6.44 11.13
N LEU A 23 6.65 5.37 11.22
CA LEU A 23 6.25 4.60 10.04
C LEU A 23 5.59 5.47 8.95
N VAL A 24 4.80 6.46 9.35
CA VAL A 24 4.20 7.42 8.40
C VAL A 24 5.27 8.36 7.85
N GLU A 25 6.13 8.93 8.70
CA GLU A 25 7.26 9.79 8.30
C GLU A 25 8.17 9.10 7.27
N GLU A 26 8.70 7.91 7.60
CA GLU A 26 9.58 7.14 6.68
C GLU A 26 8.87 6.79 5.36
N SER A 27 7.55 6.55 5.41
CA SER A 27 6.78 6.28 4.19
C SER A 27 6.72 7.50 3.29
N TRP A 28 6.66 8.70 3.86
CA TRP A 28 6.65 9.95 3.11
C TRP A 28 8.02 10.34 2.59
N GLU A 29 9.06 10.15 3.40
CA GLU A 29 10.45 10.39 2.97
C GLU A 29 10.84 9.43 1.84
N THR A 30 10.41 8.16 1.92
CA THR A 30 10.54 7.21 0.79
C THR A 30 9.83 7.69 -0.47
N LEU A 31 8.61 8.24 -0.36
CA LEU A 31 7.88 8.78 -1.53
C LEU A 31 8.61 10.00 -2.11
N GLU A 32 9.13 10.89 -1.27
CA GLU A 32 9.93 12.03 -1.72
C GLU A 32 11.22 11.58 -2.44
N ALA A 33 11.90 10.56 -1.93
CA ALA A 33 13.07 9.99 -2.58
C ALA A 33 12.75 9.38 -3.96
N ILE A 34 11.58 8.73 -4.11
CA ILE A 34 11.08 8.27 -5.42
C ILE A 34 10.84 9.45 -6.36
N ASP A 35 10.13 10.47 -5.89
CA ASP A 35 9.72 11.62 -6.71
C ASP A 35 10.92 12.47 -7.17
N SER A 36 11.96 12.57 -6.34
CA SER A 36 13.19 13.30 -6.66
C SER A 36 14.12 12.54 -7.61
N GLY A 37 13.97 11.21 -7.73
CA GLY A 37 14.86 10.36 -8.53
C GLY A 37 16.25 10.14 -7.91
N ASP A 38 16.46 10.51 -6.65
CA ASP A 38 17.71 10.29 -5.93
C ASP A 38 17.81 8.84 -5.44
N SER A 39 18.63 8.04 -6.12
CA SER A 39 18.78 6.62 -5.81
C SER A 39 19.47 6.35 -4.47
N ASP A 40 20.38 7.23 -4.03
CA ASP A 40 21.11 7.04 -2.78
C ASP A 40 20.19 7.35 -1.59
N HIS A 41 19.45 8.44 -1.69
CA HIS A 41 18.40 8.79 -0.72
C HIS A 41 17.33 7.70 -0.65
N LEU A 42 16.84 7.20 -1.80
CA LEU A 42 15.85 6.12 -1.82
C LEU A 42 16.35 4.86 -1.10
N ARG A 43 17.64 4.52 -1.22
CA ARG A 43 18.20 3.36 -0.53
C ARG A 43 18.24 3.56 1.00
N GLU A 44 18.52 4.78 1.46
CA GLU A 44 18.50 5.15 2.88
C GLU A 44 17.08 5.00 3.45
N GLU A 45 16.10 5.64 2.82
CA GLU A 45 14.69 5.63 3.25
C GLU A 45 14.07 4.22 3.23
N LEU A 46 14.41 3.40 2.23
CA LEU A 46 14.00 1.99 2.23
C LEU A 46 14.62 1.21 3.41
N GLY A 47 15.81 1.60 3.86
CA GLY A 47 16.46 1.06 5.05
C GLY A 47 15.72 1.46 6.33
N ASP A 48 15.25 2.69 6.43
CA ASP A 48 14.51 3.19 7.59
C ASP A 48 13.07 2.65 7.64
N LEU A 49 12.41 2.47 6.50
CA LEU A 49 11.17 1.67 6.42
C LEU A 49 11.40 0.23 6.90
N LEU A 50 12.50 -0.41 6.49
CA LEU A 50 12.85 -1.76 6.96
C LEU A 50 13.15 -1.77 8.46
N LEU A 51 13.75 -0.71 9.00
CA LEU A 51 13.98 -0.53 10.44
C LEU A 51 12.65 -0.53 11.21
N GLN A 52 11.61 0.14 10.70
CA GLN A 52 10.28 0.14 11.32
C GLN A 52 9.67 -1.27 11.34
N ILE A 53 9.78 -2.03 10.24
CA ILE A 53 9.34 -3.44 10.19
C ILE A 53 10.09 -4.26 11.25
N GLY A 54 11.41 -4.07 11.36
CA GLY A 54 12.25 -4.73 12.35
C GLY A 54 11.87 -4.41 13.79
N PHE A 55 11.47 -3.17 14.08
CA PHE A 55 10.96 -2.77 15.40
C PHE A 55 9.68 -3.52 15.75
N HIS A 56 8.67 -3.46 14.88
CA HIS A 56 7.39 -4.12 15.13
C HIS A 56 7.54 -5.63 15.28
N ALA A 57 8.39 -6.26 14.47
CA ALA A 57 8.65 -7.69 14.58
C ALA A 57 9.29 -8.08 15.93
N VAL A 58 10.25 -7.31 16.45
CA VAL A 58 10.85 -7.61 17.76
C VAL A 58 9.88 -7.33 18.91
N ILE A 59 9.02 -6.31 18.80
CA ILE A 59 7.97 -6.07 19.81
C ILE A 59 7.01 -7.26 19.88
N ALA A 60 6.57 -7.78 18.72
CA ALA A 60 5.72 -8.97 18.66
C ALA A 60 6.43 -10.24 19.17
N GLU A 61 7.72 -10.38 18.88
CA GLU A 61 8.55 -11.49 19.38
C GLU A 61 8.67 -11.45 20.91
N GLU A 62 8.87 -10.26 21.50
CA GLU A 62 8.90 -10.06 22.96
C GLU A 62 7.56 -10.42 23.62
N ALA A 63 6.44 -10.28 22.90
CA ALA A 63 5.10 -10.69 23.32
C ALA A 63 4.81 -12.18 23.06
N GLY A 64 5.71 -12.92 22.40
CA GLY A 64 5.52 -14.32 22.05
C GLY A 64 4.50 -14.56 20.92
N GLU A 65 4.25 -13.56 20.08
CA GLU A 65 3.23 -13.61 19.02
C GLU A 65 3.78 -14.14 17.69
N TYR A 66 4.79 -13.45 17.12
CA TYR A 66 5.45 -13.82 15.87
C TYR A 66 6.82 -13.16 15.78
N THR A 67 7.65 -13.67 14.87
CA THR A 67 9.03 -13.20 14.62
C THR A 67 9.14 -12.44 13.30
N PHE A 68 10.30 -11.83 13.07
CA PHE A 68 10.61 -11.24 11.76
C PHE A 68 10.58 -12.29 10.63
N ASP A 69 11.04 -13.52 10.90
CA ASP A 69 11.03 -14.60 9.92
C ASP A 69 9.60 -15.00 9.56
N ASP A 70 8.66 -14.98 10.52
CA ASP A 70 7.24 -15.23 10.25
C ASP A 70 6.62 -14.14 9.36
N VAL A 71 7.00 -12.87 9.56
CA VAL A 71 6.57 -11.75 8.69
C VAL A 71 7.06 -11.98 7.26
N VAL A 72 8.34 -12.34 7.10
CA VAL A 72 8.95 -12.62 5.79
C VAL A 72 8.31 -13.85 5.14
N GLN A 73 8.14 -14.94 5.89
CA GLN A 73 7.52 -16.16 5.38
C GLN A 73 6.08 -15.90 4.92
N GLY A 74 5.31 -15.12 5.68
CA GLY A 74 3.95 -14.74 5.34
C GLY A 74 3.85 -13.95 4.02
N ILE A 75 4.83 -13.10 3.69
CA ILE A 75 4.85 -12.43 2.37
C ILE A 75 5.36 -13.36 1.27
N VAL A 76 6.38 -14.20 1.52
CA VAL A 76 6.88 -15.18 0.53
C VAL A 76 5.79 -16.15 0.11
N ASP A 77 5.06 -16.73 1.06
CA ASP A 77 3.98 -17.68 0.78
C ASP A 77 2.86 -17.00 -0.01
N LYS A 78 2.51 -15.76 0.36
CA LYS A 78 1.50 -14.97 -0.34
C LYS A 78 1.91 -14.69 -1.79
N LEU A 79 3.16 -14.29 -2.03
CA LEU A 79 3.68 -14.05 -3.38
C LEU A 79 3.68 -15.33 -4.22
N ARG A 80 4.09 -16.47 -3.64
CA ARG A 80 4.03 -17.77 -4.33
C ARG A 80 2.60 -18.14 -4.73
N ARG A 81 1.63 -17.99 -3.83
CA ARG A 81 0.23 -18.29 -4.12
C ARG A 81 -0.40 -17.36 -5.16
N ARG A 82 -0.06 -16.07 -5.13
CA ARG A 82 -0.64 -15.04 -6.02
C ARG A 82 0.07 -14.88 -7.36
N ASN A 83 1.26 -15.46 -7.51
CA ASN A 83 2.00 -15.53 -8.77
C ASN A 83 2.18 -16.97 -9.25
N PRO A 84 1.08 -17.74 -9.47
CA PRO A 84 1.21 -19.10 -9.98
C PRO A 84 1.82 -19.13 -11.40
N HIS A 85 1.74 -18.03 -12.15
CA HIS A 85 2.42 -17.84 -13.43
C HIS A 85 3.94 -17.79 -13.33
N VAL A 86 4.50 -17.51 -12.14
CA VAL A 86 5.95 -17.52 -11.89
C VAL A 86 6.39 -18.78 -11.12
N PHE A 87 5.59 -19.21 -10.13
CA PHE A 87 6.00 -20.24 -9.16
C PHE A 87 5.22 -21.56 -9.25
N GLY A 88 4.27 -21.69 -10.17
CA GLY A 88 3.50 -22.90 -10.38
C GLY A 88 4.33 -24.04 -10.99
N PRO A 89 3.87 -25.31 -10.83
CA PRO A 89 4.60 -26.50 -11.30
C PRO A 89 4.90 -26.51 -12.80
N ASP A 90 4.11 -25.78 -13.60
CA ASP A 90 4.29 -25.73 -15.04
C ASP A 90 5.20 -24.58 -15.52
N GLY A 91 5.59 -23.61 -14.68
CA GLY A 91 6.53 -22.51 -15.03
C GLY A 91 6.18 -21.64 -16.26
N GLU A 92 5.15 -22.03 -17.01
CA GLU A 92 4.73 -21.55 -18.30
C GLU A 92 3.22 -21.43 -18.25
N LEU A 93 2.70 -20.36 -17.65
CA LEU A 93 1.40 -19.87 -18.08
C LEU A 93 1.61 -19.22 -19.45
N ALA A 94 1.62 -20.06 -20.49
CA ALA A 94 1.49 -19.67 -21.89
C ALA A 94 0.15 -18.91 -22.04
N GLY A 95 0.15 -17.60 -21.78
CA GLY A 95 -1.04 -16.76 -21.89
C GLY A 95 -1.07 -15.51 -20.99
N VAL A 96 -0.27 -15.45 -19.92
CA VAL A 96 -0.17 -14.22 -19.10
C VAL A 96 1.08 -13.45 -19.55
N THR A 97 0.92 -12.62 -20.57
CA THR A 97 2.04 -11.93 -21.24
C THR A 97 2.11 -10.43 -20.96
N ASP A 98 1.05 -9.86 -20.40
CA ASP A 98 0.92 -8.42 -20.18
C ASP A 98 0.51 -8.09 -18.73
N ALA A 99 0.80 -6.86 -18.32
CA ALA A 99 0.60 -6.40 -16.95
C ALA A 99 -0.88 -6.40 -16.51
N ALA A 100 -1.83 -6.20 -17.44
CA ALA A 100 -3.25 -6.20 -17.11
C ALA A 100 -3.70 -7.63 -16.74
N SER A 101 -3.32 -8.61 -17.57
CA SER A 101 -3.59 -10.03 -17.32
C SER A 101 -2.96 -10.52 -16.00
N VAL A 102 -1.74 -10.06 -15.66
CA VAL A 102 -1.10 -10.36 -14.37
C VAL A 102 -1.91 -9.77 -13.20
N ASN A 103 -2.36 -8.53 -13.33
CA ASN A 103 -3.12 -7.84 -12.29
C ASN A 103 -4.50 -8.49 -12.06
N GLU A 104 -5.21 -8.87 -13.12
CA GLU A 104 -6.49 -9.61 -13.03
C GLU A 104 -6.32 -10.94 -12.29
N LEU A 105 -5.27 -11.70 -12.63
CA LEU A 105 -4.96 -12.94 -11.94
C LEU A 105 -4.65 -12.70 -10.46
N TRP A 106 -3.81 -11.72 -10.14
CA TRP A 106 -3.50 -11.36 -8.75
C TRP A 106 -4.74 -11.01 -7.94
N GLU A 107 -5.64 -10.19 -8.49
CA GLU A 107 -6.87 -9.77 -7.80
C GLU A 107 -7.88 -10.92 -7.67
N SER A 108 -7.99 -11.80 -8.66
CA SER A 108 -8.86 -12.98 -8.58
C SER A 108 -8.43 -13.96 -7.47
N VAL A 109 -7.13 -14.24 -7.35
CA VAL A 109 -6.59 -15.08 -6.26
C VAL A 109 -6.81 -14.41 -4.91
N LYS A 110 -6.57 -13.10 -4.82
CA LYS A 110 -6.81 -12.30 -3.61
C LYS A 110 -8.28 -12.31 -3.16
N ALA A 111 -9.23 -12.27 -4.09
CA ALA A 111 -10.66 -12.33 -3.78
C ALA A 111 -11.08 -13.69 -3.21
N GLN A 112 -10.47 -14.78 -3.68
CA GLN A 112 -10.70 -16.12 -3.14
C GLN A 112 -10.13 -16.29 -1.72
N GLU A 113 -8.96 -15.69 -1.43
CA GLU A 113 -8.34 -15.77 -0.10
C GLU A 113 -9.07 -14.95 0.97
N LYS A 114 -9.68 -13.82 0.58
CA LYS A 114 -10.32 -12.87 1.49
C LYS A 114 -11.67 -12.43 0.92
N PRO A 115 -12.72 -13.26 1.06
CA PRO A 115 -14.08 -12.83 0.74
C PRO A 115 -14.43 -11.58 1.57
N ARG A 116 -15.09 -10.62 0.92
CA ARG A 116 -15.55 -9.38 1.54
C ARG A 116 -17.05 -9.29 1.37
N ASP A 117 -17.73 -8.77 2.39
CA ASP A 117 -19.18 -8.55 2.35
C ASP A 117 -19.51 -7.17 1.77
N SER A 118 -18.60 -6.19 1.90
CA SER A 118 -18.72 -4.83 1.38
C SER A 118 -17.46 -4.33 0.68
N VAL A 119 -17.66 -3.44 -0.30
CA VAL A 119 -16.56 -2.72 -0.98
C VAL A 119 -15.76 -1.84 -0.02
N LEU A 120 -16.36 -1.45 1.12
CA LEU A 120 -15.70 -0.63 2.13
C LEU A 120 -14.84 -1.46 3.11
N ASP A 121 -14.99 -2.79 3.13
CA ASP A 121 -14.36 -3.62 4.15
C ASP A 121 -12.83 -3.62 4.04
N GLY A 122 -12.18 -3.36 5.18
CA GLY A 122 -10.71 -3.34 5.27
C GLY A 122 -10.06 -2.15 4.57
N LEU A 123 -10.76 -1.04 4.34
CA LEU A 123 -10.14 0.26 4.05
C LEU A 123 -9.65 0.89 5.35
N PRO A 124 -8.37 1.29 5.46
CA PRO A 124 -7.88 2.01 6.63
C PRO A 124 -8.62 3.35 6.81
N PRO A 125 -9.03 3.72 8.03
CA PRO A 125 -9.72 4.97 8.28
C PRO A 125 -8.84 6.21 8.03
N GLY A 126 -7.51 6.06 8.06
CA GLY A 126 -6.54 7.12 7.80
C GLY A 126 -6.14 7.27 6.33
N LEU A 127 -6.83 6.63 5.38
CA LEU A 127 -6.53 6.83 3.96
C LEU A 127 -6.83 8.28 3.55
N PRO A 128 -5.91 8.94 2.79
CA PRO A 128 -6.22 10.20 2.14
C PRO A 128 -7.47 10.09 1.26
N ALA A 129 -8.23 11.18 1.17
CA ALA A 129 -9.56 11.16 0.55
C ALA A 129 -9.55 10.75 -0.93
N LEU A 130 -8.55 11.16 -1.71
CA LEU A 130 -8.48 10.81 -3.14
C LEU A 130 -8.14 9.33 -3.32
N LEU A 131 -7.17 8.82 -2.54
CA LEU A 131 -6.84 7.40 -2.54
C LEU A 131 -7.97 6.51 -2.01
N LEU A 132 -8.73 7.02 -1.03
CA LEU A 132 -9.94 6.36 -0.55
C LEU A 132 -10.98 6.25 -1.68
N ALA A 133 -11.29 7.37 -2.34
CA ALA A 133 -12.25 7.41 -3.44
C ALA A 133 -11.81 6.48 -4.59
N ASP A 134 -10.55 6.53 -5.02
CA ASP A 134 -10.03 5.65 -6.07
C ASP A 134 -10.20 4.16 -5.70
N LYS A 135 -9.83 3.77 -4.47
CA LYS A 135 -9.99 2.38 -3.99
C LYS A 135 -11.44 1.94 -3.90
N VAL A 136 -12.37 2.83 -3.56
CA VAL A 136 -13.80 2.50 -3.48
C VAL A 136 -14.35 2.27 -4.88
N LEU A 137 -14.05 3.16 -5.82
CA LEU A 137 -14.45 3.01 -7.23
C LEU A 137 -13.87 1.73 -7.84
N ASP A 138 -12.60 1.42 -7.57
CA ASP A 138 -11.93 0.18 -7.98
C ASP A 138 -12.67 -1.08 -7.54
N ARG A 139 -13.02 -1.11 -6.26
CA ARG A 139 -13.68 -2.28 -5.69
C ARG A 139 -15.10 -2.42 -6.19
N ALA A 140 -15.81 -1.31 -6.37
CA ALA A 140 -17.17 -1.32 -6.89
C ALA A 140 -17.21 -1.81 -8.34
N GLU A 141 -16.32 -1.30 -9.20
CA GLU A 141 -16.14 -1.76 -10.58
C GLU A 141 -15.86 -3.28 -10.64
N ARG A 142 -14.89 -3.77 -9.86
CA ARG A 142 -14.54 -5.20 -9.81
C ARG A 142 -15.66 -6.09 -9.26
N ALA A 143 -16.46 -5.57 -8.33
CA ALA A 143 -17.62 -6.28 -7.81
C ALA A 143 -18.84 -6.22 -8.75
N GLY A 144 -18.74 -5.54 -9.90
CA GLY A 144 -19.87 -5.27 -10.79
C GLY A 144 -20.96 -4.43 -10.10
N THR A 145 -20.63 -3.72 -9.03
CA THR A 145 -21.55 -2.87 -8.29
C THR A 145 -21.76 -1.58 -9.08
N PRO A 146 -22.99 -1.25 -9.50
CA PRO A 146 -23.23 -0.01 -10.22
C PRO A 146 -22.87 1.20 -9.36
N VAL A 147 -21.97 2.05 -9.86
CA VAL A 147 -21.64 3.33 -9.23
C VAL A 147 -22.09 4.45 -10.16
N THR A 148 -22.91 5.34 -9.62
CA THR A 148 -23.25 6.60 -10.28
C THR A 148 -22.34 7.69 -9.73
N ILE A 149 -21.44 8.20 -10.57
CA ILE A 149 -20.66 9.39 -10.23
C ILE A 149 -21.63 10.59 -10.27
N PRO A 150 -21.80 11.32 -9.16
CA PRO A 150 -22.68 12.49 -9.14
C PRO A 150 -22.18 13.57 -10.09
N ALA A 151 -23.09 14.20 -10.84
CA ALA A 151 -22.80 15.34 -11.73
C ALA A 151 -23.24 16.68 -11.11
N GLY A 152 -23.33 16.74 -9.78
CA GLY A 152 -23.78 17.92 -9.05
C GLY A 152 -22.73 19.03 -8.98
N ASP A 153 -23.19 20.24 -8.60
CA ASP A 153 -22.32 21.39 -8.35
C ASP A 153 -21.59 21.32 -6.98
N ASP A 154 -21.96 20.36 -6.13
CA ASP A 154 -21.31 20.14 -4.85
C ASP A 154 -19.81 19.86 -5.02
N LEU A 155 -18.98 20.41 -4.13
CA LEU A 155 -17.53 20.28 -4.24
C LEU A 155 -17.07 18.82 -4.09
N GLY A 156 -17.71 18.05 -3.20
CA GLY A 156 -17.40 16.64 -3.01
C GLY A 156 -17.71 15.81 -4.24
N ASP A 157 -18.86 16.07 -4.87
CA ASP A 157 -19.27 15.43 -6.13
C ASP A 157 -18.26 15.71 -7.25
N ARG A 158 -17.83 16.95 -7.38
CA ARG A 158 -16.83 17.36 -8.39
C ARG A 158 -15.45 16.75 -8.13
N LEU A 159 -15.03 16.66 -6.87
CA LEU A 159 -13.77 15.99 -6.51
C LEU A 159 -13.83 14.49 -6.83
N LEU A 160 -14.96 13.83 -6.53
CA LEU A 160 -15.17 12.42 -6.85
C LEU A 160 -15.18 12.20 -8.38
N ALA A 161 -15.79 13.11 -9.15
CA ALA A 161 -15.76 13.05 -10.60
C ALA A 161 -14.33 13.16 -11.17
N LEU A 162 -13.50 14.04 -10.62
CA LEU A 162 -12.08 14.14 -11.01
C LEU A 162 -11.29 12.87 -10.66
N VAL A 163 -11.59 12.22 -9.52
CA VAL A 163 -11.00 10.92 -9.18
C VAL A 163 -11.40 9.85 -10.20
N ALA A 164 -12.67 9.80 -10.60
CA ALA A 164 -13.15 8.86 -11.61
C ALA A 164 -12.50 9.12 -12.99
N GLU A 165 -12.30 10.39 -13.36
CA GLU A 165 -11.59 10.78 -14.58
C GLU A 165 -10.11 10.35 -14.55
N ALA A 166 -9.40 10.66 -13.46
CA ALA A 166 -8.00 10.25 -13.28
C ALA A 166 -7.84 8.72 -13.39
N ARG A 167 -8.75 7.98 -12.75
CA ARG A 167 -8.80 6.52 -12.82
C ARG A 167 -9.00 6.01 -14.24
N ALA A 168 -9.95 6.57 -14.99
CA ALA A 168 -10.18 6.19 -16.38
C ALA A 168 -8.95 6.49 -17.28
N ALA A 169 -8.14 7.47 -16.90
CA ALA A 169 -6.87 7.81 -17.56
C ALA A 169 -5.66 7.00 -17.06
N GLY A 170 -5.83 6.12 -16.06
CA GLY A 170 -4.72 5.36 -15.45
C GLY A 170 -3.78 6.23 -14.60
N VAL A 171 -4.26 7.38 -14.11
CA VAL A 171 -3.51 8.33 -13.29
C VAL A 171 -3.88 8.14 -11.82
N ASP A 172 -2.87 8.07 -10.94
CA ASP A 172 -3.10 8.12 -9.49
C ASP A 172 -3.53 9.55 -9.07
N PRO A 173 -4.78 9.74 -8.62
CA PRO A 173 -5.31 11.07 -8.31
C PRO A 173 -4.62 11.72 -7.10
N GLU A 174 -4.13 10.92 -6.14
CA GLU A 174 -3.49 11.42 -4.94
C GLU A 174 -2.12 12.01 -5.28
N HIS A 175 -1.31 11.30 -6.06
CA HIS A 175 -0.01 11.82 -6.52
C HIS A 175 -0.18 12.96 -7.52
N ALA A 176 -1.16 12.89 -8.43
CA ALA A 176 -1.43 13.96 -9.39
C ALA A 176 -1.74 15.30 -8.70
N LEU A 177 -2.53 15.29 -7.61
CA LEU A 177 -2.80 16.50 -6.85
C LEU A 177 -1.55 16.99 -6.09
N ARG A 178 -0.77 16.09 -5.48
CA ARG A 178 0.48 16.48 -4.78
C ARG A 178 1.46 17.17 -5.73
N ASP A 179 1.65 16.61 -6.92
CA ASP A 179 2.50 17.23 -7.94
C ASP A 179 1.97 18.58 -8.39
N ALA A 180 0.64 18.71 -8.53
CA ALA A 180 0.02 20.00 -8.82
C ALA A 180 0.29 21.02 -7.71
N VAL A 181 0.14 20.64 -6.44
CA VAL A 181 0.41 21.50 -5.28
C VAL A 181 1.87 21.96 -5.27
N ARG A 182 2.83 21.07 -5.52
CA ARG A 182 4.27 21.40 -5.60
C ARG A 182 4.59 22.45 -6.67
N ARG A 183 3.80 22.52 -7.75
CA ARG A 183 3.97 23.53 -8.82
C ARG A 183 3.39 24.90 -8.50
N VAL A 184 2.49 25.00 -7.52
CA VAL A 184 1.77 26.27 -7.22
C VAL A 184 2.66 27.28 -6.50
N LEU A 185 3.67 26.82 -5.75
CA LEU A 185 4.61 27.68 -5.05
C LEU A 185 6.02 27.47 -5.64
N PRO A 186 6.73 28.53 -6.06
CA PRO A 186 8.15 28.40 -6.38
C PRO A 186 8.94 28.02 -5.12
N ALA A 187 9.94 27.15 -5.31
CA ALA A 187 10.90 26.75 -4.28
C ALA A 187 11.68 27.94 -3.71
#